data_AF-A0A9D4JIG0-F1
#
_entry.id   AF-A0A9D4JIG0-F1
#
_cell.length_a   1.000
_cell.length_b   1.000
_cell.length_c   1.000
_cell.angle_alpha   90.00
_cell.angle_beta   90.00
_cell.angle_gamma   90.00
#
_symmetry.space_group_name_H-M   'P 1'
#
loop_
_entity.id
_entity.type
_entity.pdbx_description
1 polymer ?
#
loop_
_entity_poly.entity_id
_entity_poly.type
_entity_poly.pdbx_seq_one_letter_code
_entity_poly.pdbx_strand_id
1 'polypeptide(L)'
;MVQTKNQYLYLHEVLCEALCPVGEVVYNKTFFNQNYTSNYLNEEYMTICRSHIAESKDETVDDIYMRVLDGEKPENIDKNIDPCVIPDDKYRPVLNMAVNTRGHTDYINAVYLSTFKEGDRLILTQSANISSDVDFVQLLHDHYVRTVVTIGDKMEPYLPENEETIVIGPFTASSISFEQKQHFERYVVRFKHIGEIHKLVTAV
;
A
#
# COMPACT_ATOMS: atom_id res chain seq x y z
N MET A 1 -10.83 7.57 35.84
CA MET A 1 -9.46 7.87 36.31
C MET A 1 -8.48 7.12 35.43
N VAL A 2 -7.36 7.75 35.06
CA VAL A 2 -6.29 7.13 34.25
C VAL A 2 -5.56 6.08 35.09
N GLN A 3 -5.37 4.87 34.56
CA GLN A 3 -4.86 3.71 35.31
C GLN A 3 -3.41 3.34 34.97
N THR A 4 -2.91 3.74 33.80
CA THR A 4 -1.56 3.37 33.34
C THR A 4 -0.79 4.57 32.80
N LYS A 5 0.54 4.47 32.81
CA LYS A 5 1.44 5.47 32.19
C LYS A 5 1.10 5.67 30.71
N ASN A 6 0.86 4.60 29.97
CA ASN A 6 0.56 4.68 28.53
C ASN A 6 -0.76 5.41 28.26
N GLN A 7 -1.79 5.20 29.08
CA GLN A 7 -3.03 5.97 28.98
C GLN A 7 -2.81 7.46 29.28
N TYR A 8 -1.91 7.80 30.21
CA TYR A 8 -1.57 9.19 30.51
C TYR A 8 -0.83 9.85 29.35
N LEU A 9 0.15 9.15 28.74
CA LEU A 9 0.89 9.63 27.57
C LEU A 9 -0.04 9.81 26.36
N TYR A 10 -0.87 8.82 26.07
CA TYR A 10 -1.84 8.88 24.97
C TYR A 10 -2.81 10.06 25.10
N LEU A 11 -3.22 10.42 26.33
CA LEU A 11 -4.05 11.61 26.54
C LEU A 11 -3.33 12.91 26.16
N HIS A 12 -2.03 13.01 26.43
CA HIS A 12 -1.23 14.17 26.01
C HIS A 12 -1.06 14.19 24.49
N GLU A 13 -0.82 13.05 23.85
CA GLU A 13 -0.77 12.93 22.38
C GLU A 13 -2.09 13.39 21.74
N VAL A 14 -3.24 12.90 22.23
CA VAL A 14 -4.56 13.32 21.74
C VAL A 14 -4.82 14.81 21.96
N LEU A 15 -4.36 15.37 23.08
CA LEU A 15 -4.48 16.82 23.34
C LEU A 15 -3.58 17.63 22.41
N CYS A 16 -2.35 17.19 22.16
CA CYS A 16 -1.46 17.82 21.19
C CYS A 16 -2.08 17.82 19.80
N GLU A 17 -2.63 16.69 19.36
CA GLU A 17 -3.31 16.59 18.06
C GLU A 17 -4.56 17.48 18.01
N ALA A 18 -5.40 17.49 19.05
CA ALA A 18 -6.59 18.35 19.10
C ALA A 18 -6.25 19.86 19.09
N LEU A 19 -5.05 20.24 19.55
CA LEU A 19 -4.57 21.63 19.58
C LEU A 19 -3.76 22.01 18.33
N CYS A 20 -3.28 21.03 17.56
CA CYS A 20 -2.71 21.21 16.22
C CYS A 20 -3.83 21.10 15.19
N PRO A 21 -4.27 22.19 14.53
CA PRO A 21 -5.32 22.10 13.53
C PRO A 21 -4.80 21.40 12.27
N VAL A 22 -4.86 20.07 12.23
CA VAL A 22 -4.64 19.26 11.03
C VAL A 22 -6.01 18.82 10.52
N GLY A 23 -6.58 19.64 9.64
CA GLY A 23 -7.81 19.31 8.91
C GLY A 23 -9.06 20.01 9.40
N GLU A 24 -9.98 20.22 8.47
CA GLU A 24 -11.28 20.83 8.69
C GLU A 24 -12.37 19.78 8.41
N VAL A 25 -13.22 19.48 9.39
CA VAL A 25 -14.35 18.56 9.15
C VAL A 25 -15.42 19.31 8.37
N VAL A 26 -15.52 18.99 7.08
CA VAL A 26 -16.50 19.61 6.18
C VAL A 26 -17.83 18.85 6.24
N TYR A 27 -18.85 19.47 6.84
CA TYR A 27 -20.18 18.88 7.01
C TYR A 27 -21.10 19.05 5.79
N ASN A 28 -20.73 19.90 4.82
CA ASN A 28 -21.61 20.25 3.71
C ASN A 28 -20.91 20.13 2.35
N LYS A 29 -21.54 19.40 1.43
CA LYS A 29 -21.09 19.27 0.04
C LYS A 29 -20.92 20.61 -0.69
N THR A 30 -21.65 21.66 -0.30
CA THR A 30 -21.51 22.98 -0.92
C THR A 30 -20.19 23.66 -0.63
N PHE A 31 -19.47 23.25 0.42
CA PHE A 31 -18.12 23.73 0.73
C PHE A 31 -17.15 23.47 -0.44
N PHE A 32 -17.24 22.29 -1.04
CA PHE A 32 -16.42 21.89 -2.20
C PHE A 32 -16.70 22.70 -3.47
N ASN A 33 -17.85 23.37 -3.56
CA ASN A 33 -18.18 24.17 -4.75
C ASN A 33 -17.60 25.59 -4.70
N GLN A 34 -17.19 26.08 -3.54
CA GLN A 34 -16.78 27.48 -3.34
C GLN A 34 -15.29 27.64 -3.06
N ASN A 35 -14.63 26.65 -2.42
CA ASN A 35 -13.27 26.80 -1.90
C ASN A 35 -12.25 25.78 -2.45
N TYR A 36 -12.68 24.80 -3.26
CA TYR A 36 -11.81 23.74 -3.75
C TYR A 36 -11.07 24.17 -5.03
N THR A 37 -9.93 24.83 -4.84
CA THR A 37 -8.95 25.09 -5.90
C THR A 37 -7.78 24.10 -5.77
N SER A 38 -7.05 23.86 -6.84
CA SER A 38 -5.83 23.03 -6.82
C SER A 38 -4.81 23.50 -5.77
N ASN A 39 -4.85 24.78 -5.39
CA ASN A 39 -3.97 25.35 -4.36
C ASN A 39 -4.35 24.88 -2.95
N TYR A 40 -5.64 24.75 -2.64
CA TYR A 40 -6.10 24.30 -1.33
C TYR A 40 -5.66 22.86 -1.04
N LEU A 41 -5.79 21.96 -2.02
CA LEU A 41 -5.34 20.57 -1.90
C LEU A 41 -3.83 20.45 -1.69
N ASN A 42 -3.04 21.28 -2.37
CA ASN A 42 -1.59 21.32 -2.18
C ASN A 42 -1.21 21.85 -0.79
N GLU A 43 -1.91 22.87 -0.29
CA GLU A 43 -1.69 23.40 1.06
C GLU A 43 -2.05 22.36 2.13
N GLU A 44 -3.15 21.63 1.95
CA GLU A 44 -3.56 20.53 2.82
C GLU A 44 -2.52 19.40 2.81
N TYR A 45 -2.09 18.94 1.63
CA TYR A 45 -1.03 17.94 1.47
C TYR A 45 0.26 18.37 2.20
N MET A 46 0.72 19.59 1.98
CA MET A 46 1.92 20.12 2.62
C MET A 46 1.78 20.22 4.15
N THR A 47 0.56 20.48 4.65
CA THR A 47 0.28 20.52 6.09
C THR A 47 0.39 19.13 6.70
N ILE A 48 -0.20 18.11 6.06
CA ILE A 48 -0.12 16.70 6.48
C ILE A 48 1.34 16.23 6.47
N CYS A 49 2.12 16.55 5.42
CA CYS A 49 3.53 16.17 5.39
C CYS A 49 4.33 16.83 6.53
N ARG A 50 4.01 18.08 6.90
CA ARG A 50 4.69 18.78 7.99
C ARG A 50 4.34 18.26 9.36
N SER A 51 3.09 17.87 9.61
CA SER A 51 2.68 17.29 10.90
C SER A 51 3.41 15.97 11.13
N HIS A 52 3.50 15.13 10.10
CA HIS A 52 4.23 13.86 10.20
C HIS A 52 5.72 14.05 10.50
N ILE A 53 6.37 15.04 9.88
CA ILE A 53 7.78 15.41 10.17
C ILE A 53 7.95 16.00 11.58
N ALA A 54 6.91 16.60 12.16
CA ALA A 54 6.95 17.12 13.53
C ALA A 54 6.83 15.99 14.56
N GLU A 55 5.95 15.00 14.31
CA GLU A 55 5.81 13.78 15.12
C GLU A 55 7.11 12.97 15.14
N SER A 56 7.80 12.86 14.01
CA SER A 56 9.06 12.12 13.91
C SER A 56 10.26 12.80 14.60
N LYS A 57 10.12 14.04 15.12
CA LYS A 57 11.22 14.75 15.80
C LYS A 57 11.33 14.42 17.30
N ASP A 58 10.25 13.95 17.91
CA ASP A 58 10.25 13.50 19.30
C ASP A 58 10.62 12.01 19.43
N GLU A 59 10.57 11.27 18.31
CA GLU A 59 11.06 9.89 18.23
C GLU A 59 12.59 9.88 18.12
N THR A 60 13.24 8.95 18.84
CA THR A 60 14.68 8.80 18.66
C THR A 60 14.96 8.20 17.28
N VAL A 61 16.15 8.48 16.73
CA VAL A 61 16.59 7.86 15.46
C VAL A 61 16.50 6.33 15.54
N ASP A 62 16.76 5.77 16.73
CA ASP A 62 16.63 4.33 16.98
C ASP A 62 15.17 3.86 16.87
N ASP A 63 14.18 4.62 17.37
CA ASP A 63 12.77 4.24 17.29
C ASP A 63 12.24 4.20 15.85
N ILE A 64 12.68 5.14 15.01
CA ILE A 64 12.34 5.18 13.58
C ILE A 64 13.03 4.03 12.84
N TYR A 65 14.31 3.80 13.14
CA TYR A 65 15.09 2.72 12.54
C TYR A 65 14.47 1.35 12.81
N MET A 66 13.95 1.13 14.02
CA MET A 66 13.31 -0.12 14.42
C MET A 66 11.99 -0.41 13.68
N ARG A 67 11.40 0.58 12.98
CA ARG A 67 10.15 0.43 12.22
C ARG A 67 10.36 -0.02 10.78
N VAL A 68 11.56 0.08 10.21
CA VAL A 68 11.79 -0.18 8.77
C VAL A 68 12.86 -1.26 8.54
N LEU A 69 13.14 -2.06 9.57
CA LEU A 69 14.27 -2.99 9.61
C LEU A 69 14.23 -3.99 8.47
N ASP A 70 13.04 -4.53 8.15
CA ASP A 70 12.96 -5.57 7.12
C ASP A 70 13.25 -5.01 5.73
N GLY A 71 12.77 -3.80 5.42
CA GLY A 71 13.00 -3.20 4.11
C GLY A 71 14.45 -2.78 3.85
N GLU A 72 15.23 -2.56 4.89
CA GLU A 72 16.67 -2.23 4.80
C GLU A 72 17.59 -3.46 4.75
N LYS A 73 17.04 -4.67 4.95
CA LYS A 73 17.85 -5.90 4.86
C LYS A 73 18.49 -6.04 3.47
N PRO A 74 19.74 -6.52 3.36
CA PRO A 74 20.44 -6.65 2.08
C PRO A 74 19.68 -7.44 1.01
N GLU A 75 18.84 -8.37 1.43
CA GLU A 75 17.99 -9.22 0.59
C GLU A 75 16.69 -8.54 0.11
N ASN A 76 16.33 -7.38 0.68
CA ASN A 76 15.11 -6.62 0.37
C ASN A 76 15.37 -5.24 -0.27
N ILE A 77 16.61 -4.73 -0.24
CA ILE A 77 16.97 -3.41 -0.81
C ILE A 77 16.51 -3.29 -2.27
N ASP A 78 16.76 -4.31 -3.10
CA ASP A 78 16.42 -4.30 -4.53
C ASP A 78 14.90 -4.41 -4.79
N LYS A 79 14.10 -4.69 -3.75
CA LYS A 79 12.63 -4.73 -3.82
C LYS A 79 11.99 -3.35 -3.62
N ASN A 80 12.77 -2.34 -3.22
CA ASN A 80 12.31 -0.96 -3.08
C ASN A 80 12.63 -0.16 -4.35
N ILE A 81 11.63 0.49 -4.96
CA ILE A 81 11.88 1.37 -6.12
C ILE A 81 12.61 2.64 -5.66
N ASP A 82 12.15 3.24 -4.57
CA ASP A 82 12.79 4.39 -3.94
C ASP A 82 13.32 3.95 -2.56
N PRO A 83 14.64 3.98 -2.31
CA PRO A 83 15.22 3.59 -1.03
C PRO A 83 14.81 4.52 0.12
N CYS A 84 14.27 5.71 -0.17
CA CYS A 84 13.72 6.62 0.83
C CYS A 84 12.27 6.30 1.21
N VAL A 85 11.61 5.38 0.49
CA VAL A 85 10.20 5.03 0.71
C VAL A 85 10.14 3.55 1.09
N ILE A 86 10.19 3.27 2.39
CA ILE A 86 10.15 1.92 2.97
C ILE A 86 8.92 1.83 3.87
N PRO A 87 8.15 0.72 3.84
CA PRO A 87 6.99 0.57 4.70
C PRO A 87 7.41 0.38 6.16
N ASP A 88 6.56 0.83 7.06
CA ASP A 88 6.68 0.48 8.49
C ASP A 88 6.30 -1.00 8.67
N ASP A 89 7.20 -1.76 9.29
CA ASP A 89 7.12 -3.19 9.61
C ASP A 89 5.84 -3.54 10.38
N LYS A 90 5.28 -2.59 11.14
CA LYS A 90 4.03 -2.78 11.86
C LYS A 90 2.81 -2.86 10.95
N TYR A 91 2.83 -2.13 9.82
CA TYR A 91 1.69 -1.99 8.92
C TYR A 91 1.87 -2.73 7.60
N ARG A 92 3.03 -3.34 7.35
CA ARG A 92 3.27 -4.09 6.12
C ARG A 92 2.54 -5.45 6.12
N PRO A 93 2.07 -5.91 4.95
CA PRO A 93 1.65 -7.29 4.80
C PRO A 93 2.88 -8.22 4.86
N VAL A 94 2.70 -9.37 5.51
CA VAL A 94 3.70 -10.43 5.58
C VAL A 94 3.39 -11.47 4.50
N LEU A 95 4.38 -11.79 3.66
CA LEU A 95 4.23 -12.80 2.61
C LEU A 95 4.52 -14.20 3.14
N ASN A 96 3.81 -15.20 2.62
CA ASN A 96 4.06 -16.58 2.97
C ASN A 96 5.30 -17.11 2.25
N MET A 97 6.31 -17.51 3.04
CA MET A 97 7.59 -18.05 2.55
C MET A 97 7.50 -19.50 2.03
N ALA A 98 6.30 -20.10 1.96
CA ALA A 98 6.11 -21.48 1.52
C ALA A 98 6.51 -21.72 0.05
N VAL A 99 6.66 -20.66 -0.76
CA VAL A 99 7.24 -20.76 -2.10
C VAL A 99 8.75 -20.94 -1.95
N ASN A 100 9.20 -22.20 -2.05
CA ASN A 100 10.61 -22.64 -1.93
C ASN A 100 11.51 -22.15 -3.10
N THR A 101 11.45 -20.88 -3.46
CA THR A 101 12.43 -20.21 -4.32
C THR A 101 13.54 -19.62 -3.45
N ARG A 102 14.80 -19.95 -3.77
CA ARG A 102 15.97 -19.37 -3.07
C ARG A 102 15.94 -17.85 -3.20
N GLY A 103 16.04 -17.14 -2.07
CA GLY A 103 16.00 -15.67 -2.03
C GLY A 103 14.61 -15.07 -1.82
N HIS A 104 13.57 -15.88 -1.62
CA HIS A 104 12.25 -15.40 -1.23
C HIS A 104 12.27 -14.95 0.24
N THR A 105 11.80 -13.74 0.50
CA THR A 105 11.63 -13.17 1.85
C THR A 105 10.15 -12.98 2.13
N ASP A 106 9.77 -12.65 3.35
CA ASP A 106 8.39 -12.32 3.73
C ASP A 106 8.04 -10.84 3.45
N TYR A 107 8.93 -10.12 2.76
CA TYR A 107 8.89 -8.68 2.56
C TYR A 107 8.37 -8.29 1.19
N ILE A 108 7.49 -7.30 1.18
CA ILE A 108 7.10 -6.50 0.01
C ILE A 108 6.89 -5.06 0.46
N ASN A 109 7.24 -4.10 -0.39
CA ASN A 109 7.03 -2.68 -0.12
C ASN A 109 5.54 -2.32 -0.28
N ALA A 110 4.78 -2.57 0.78
CA ALA A 110 3.36 -2.31 0.87
C ALA A 110 2.93 -2.04 2.31
N VAL A 111 1.79 -1.37 2.50
CA VAL A 111 1.18 -1.13 3.81
C VAL A 111 -0.33 -1.35 3.76
N TYR A 112 -0.91 -1.81 4.86
CA TYR A 112 -2.36 -1.78 5.05
C TYR A 112 -2.85 -0.37 5.31
N LEU A 113 -3.98 -0.04 4.70
CA LEU A 113 -4.72 1.17 4.96
C LEU A 113 -6.14 0.85 5.41
N SER A 114 -6.61 1.64 6.36
CA SER A 114 -8.00 1.60 6.81
C SER A 114 -8.90 2.37 5.84
N THR A 115 -10.08 1.82 5.57
CA THR A 115 -11.15 2.56 4.89
C THR A 115 -11.94 3.37 5.91
N PHE A 116 -12.89 4.18 5.41
CA PHE A 116 -13.85 4.86 6.28
C PHE A 116 -14.68 3.90 7.17
N LYS A 117 -14.90 2.64 6.75
CA LYS A 117 -15.79 1.70 7.45
C LYS A 117 -15.09 0.54 8.14
N GLU A 118 -13.97 0.09 7.56
CA GLU A 118 -13.27 -1.14 7.94
C GLU A 118 -11.78 -0.83 8.05
N GLY A 119 -11.17 -1.26 9.16
CA GLY A 119 -9.73 -1.21 9.35
C GLY A 119 -9.00 -2.19 8.42
N ASP A 120 -7.77 -1.83 8.03
CA ASP A 120 -6.81 -2.67 7.29
C ASP A 120 -7.40 -3.39 6.07
N ARG A 121 -8.23 -2.64 5.30
CA ARG A 121 -9.03 -3.21 4.22
C ARG A 121 -8.45 -2.94 2.83
N LEU A 122 -7.56 -1.97 2.72
CA LEU A 122 -6.83 -1.64 1.51
C LEU A 122 -5.35 -1.98 1.69
N ILE A 123 -4.69 -2.30 0.59
CA ILE A 123 -3.23 -2.45 0.55
C ILE A 123 -2.72 -1.42 -0.43
N LEU A 124 -1.87 -0.52 0.04
CA LEU A 124 -1.14 0.41 -0.80
C LEU A 124 0.25 -0.17 -1.04
N THR A 125 0.68 -0.22 -2.30
CA THR A 125 1.96 -0.76 -2.71
C THR A 125 2.55 0.09 -3.82
N GLN A 126 3.87 0.14 -3.92
CA GLN A 126 4.54 0.63 -5.11
C GLN A 126 4.24 -0.29 -6.31
N SER A 127 4.56 0.19 -7.52
CA SER A 127 4.56 -0.67 -8.71
C SER A 127 5.58 -1.82 -8.53
N ALA A 128 5.19 -3.03 -8.89
CA ALA A 128 6.06 -4.20 -8.93
C ALA A 128 7.21 -3.95 -9.93
N ASN A 129 8.43 -4.21 -9.47
CA ASN A 129 9.63 -4.21 -10.29
C ASN A 129 10.05 -5.67 -10.61
N ILE A 130 11.09 -5.85 -11.42
CA ILE A 130 11.59 -7.18 -11.82
C ILE A 130 11.99 -8.03 -10.59
N SER A 131 12.39 -7.42 -9.49
CA SER A 131 12.79 -8.10 -8.26
C SER A 131 11.63 -8.47 -7.34
N SER A 132 10.41 -7.99 -7.62
CA SER A 132 9.22 -8.10 -6.74
C SER A 132 7.95 -8.55 -7.48
N ASP A 133 8.06 -8.99 -8.73
CA ASP A 133 6.92 -9.45 -9.54
C ASP A 133 6.25 -10.70 -8.95
N VAL A 134 7.05 -11.68 -8.53
CA VAL A 134 6.59 -12.88 -7.83
C VAL A 134 6.00 -12.52 -6.47
N ASP A 135 6.68 -11.65 -5.70
CA ASP A 135 6.23 -11.18 -4.39
C ASP A 135 4.88 -10.45 -4.49
N PHE A 136 4.66 -9.68 -5.56
CA PHE A 136 3.40 -9.01 -5.80
C PHE A 136 2.26 -10.00 -6.06
N VAL A 137 2.48 -11.03 -6.88
CA VAL A 137 1.44 -12.05 -7.11
C VAL A 137 1.19 -12.87 -5.83
N GLN A 138 2.24 -13.12 -5.04
CA GLN A 138 2.14 -13.75 -3.72
C GLN A 138 1.31 -12.91 -2.75
N LEU A 139 1.51 -11.59 -2.73
CA LEU A 139 0.69 -10.64 -1.96
C LEU A 139 -0.79 -10.78 -2.31
N LEU A 140 -1.11 -10.80 -3.61
CA LEU A 140 -2.50 -10.92 -4.07
C LEU A 140 -3.14 -12.24 -3.61
N HIS A 141 -2.36 -13.33 -3.66
CA HIS A 141 -2.80 -14.65 -3.25
C HIS A 141 -3.02 -14.74 -1.74
N ASP A 142 -2.00 -14.43 -0.93
CA ASP A 142 -2.02 -14.62 0.52
C ASP A 142 -3.04 -13.75 1.22
N HIS A 143 -3.25 -12.54 0.68
CA HIS A 143 -4.16 -11.55 1.26
C HIS A 143 -5.51 -11.50 0.56
N TYR A 144 -5.81 -12.51 -0.27
CA TYR A 144 -7.10 -12.68 -0.97
C TYR A 144 -7.54 -11.42 -1.73
N VAL A 145 -6.59 -10.71 -2.32
CA VAL A 145 -6.87 -9.50 -3.10
C VAL A 145 -7.63 -9.89 -4.37
N ARG A 146 -8.75 -9.22 -4.60
CA ARG A 146 -9.62 -9.48 -5.77
C ARG A 146 -9.61 -8.34 -6.78
N THR A 147 -9.19 -7.16 -6.34
CA THR A 147 -9.17 -5.96 -7.16
C THR A 147 -7.82 -5.27 -7.01
N VAL A 148 -7.17 -4.98 -8.13
CA VAL A 148 -5.98 -4.14 -8.18
C VAL A 148 -6.34 -2.87 -8.93
N VAL A 149 -5.96 -1.72 -8.37
CA VAL A 149 -6.08 -0.42 -9.02
C VAL A 149 -4.68 0.12 -9.20
N THR A 150 -4.28 0.36 -10.44
CA THR A 150 -3.02 1.01 -10.77
C THR A 150 -3.30 2.47 -11.08
N ILE A 151 -2.46 3.37 -10.58
CA ILE A 151 -2.55 4.81 -10.86
C ILE A 151 -1.23 5.22 -11.50
N GLY A 152 -1.29 5.76 -12.72
CA GLY A 152 -0.10 6.13 -13.50
C GLY A 152 0.16 5.15 -14.63
N ASP A 153 1.43 4.86 -14.89
CA ASP A 153 1.83 4.01 -16.01
C ASP A 153 1.42 2.54 -15.79
N LYS A 154 1.16 1.85 -16.90
CA LYS A 154 0.73 0.45 -16.91
C LYS A 154 1.78 -0.42 -16.22
N MET A 155 1.34 -1.19 -15.21
CA MET A 155 2.19 -2.23 -14.64
C MET A 155 2.19 -3.44 -15.58
N GLU A 156 3.29 -3.62 -16.30
CA GLU A 156 3.40 -4.65 -17.34
C GLU A 156 3.68 -6.08 -16.86
N PRO A 157 4.44 -6.37 -15.78
CA PRO A 157 5.00 -7.72 -15.60
C PRO A 157 3.98 -8.80 -15.22
N TYR A 158 2.81 -8.42 -14.69
CA TYR A 158 1.78 -9.40 -14.24
C TYR A 158 0.52 -9.46 -15.10
N LEU A 159 0.43 -8.64 -16.15
CA LEU A 159 -0.74 -8.58 -17.03
C LEU A 159 -0.47 -9.36 -18.32
N PRO A 160 -1.17 -10.48 -18.58
CA PRO A 160 -1.01 -11.20 -19.84
C PRO A 160 -1.55 -10.37 -21.03
N GLU A 161 -0.75 -10.26 -22.08
CA GLU A 161 -1.18 -9.65 -23.35
C GLU A 161 -1.80 -10.68 -24.29
N ASN A 162 -2.77 -10.27 -25.12
CA ASN A 162 -3.27 -11.04 -26.28
C ASN A 162 -3.66 -12.52 -26.03
N GLU A 163 -4.44 -12.80 -24.99
CA GLU A 163 -4.89 -14.16 -24.62
C GLU A 163 -3.76 -15.13 -24.22
N GLU A 164 -2.53 -14.64 -24.05
CA GLU A 164 -1.43 -15.47 -23.62
C GLU A 164 -1.51 -15.81 -22.13
N THR A 165 -0.80 -16.87 -21.77
CA THR A 165 -0.66 -17.31 -20.39
C THR A 165 0.77 -17.01 -19.96
N ILE A 166 0.92 -16.16 -18.95
CA ILE A 166 2.21 -15.80 -18.38
C ILE A 166 2.48 -16.64 -17.13
N VAL A 167 3.74 -17.00 -16.93
CA VAL A 167 4.21 -17.75 -15.75
C VAL A 167 5.05 -16.81 -14.90
N ILE A 168 4.67 -16.65 -13.64
CA ILE A 168 5.33 -15.74 -12.68
C ILE A 168 5.66 -16.57 -11.45
N GLY A 169 6.89 -17.07 -11.36
CA GLY A 169 7.29 -18.00 -10.31
C GLY A 169 6.39 -19.26 -10.27
N PRO A 170 5.74 -19.58 -9.14
CA PRO A 170 4.81 -20.72 -9.03
C PRO A 170 3.40 -20.41 -9.57
N PHE A 171 3.13 -19.17 -9.98
CA PHE A 171 1.83 -18.71 -10.42
C PHE A 171 1.70 -18.74 -11.94
N THR A 172 0.46 -18.93 -12.40
CA THR A 172 0.12 -18.81 -13.81
C THR A 172 -1.03 -17.82 -13.96
N ALA A 173 -0.85 -16.79 -14.80
CA ALA A 173 -1.87 -15.79 -15.06
C ALA A 173 -2.34 -15.87 -16.53
N SER A 174 -3.65 -15.89 -16.74
CA SER A 174 -4.27 -15.94 -18.07
C SER A 174 -5.32 -14.86 -18.21
N SER A 175 -5.34 -14.15 -19.35
CA SER A 175 -6.34 -13.13 -19.64
C SER A 175 -7.73 -13.77 -19.82
N ILE A 176 -8.76 -13.18 -19.21
CA ILE A 176 -10.16 -13.57 -19.41
C ILE A 176 -10.87 -12.55 -20.30
N SER A 177 -10.72 -11.26 -20.00
CA SER A 177 -11.36 -10.19 -20.76
C SER A 177 -10.63 -8.87 -20.55
N PHE A 178 -10.67 -8.03 -21.58
CA PHE A 178 -10.17 -6.67 -21.57
C PHE A 178 -11.28 -5.72 -22.01
N GLU A 179 -11.44 -4.61 -21.30
CA GLU A 179 -12.35 -3.52 -21.67
C GLU A 179 -11.61 -2.19 -21.55
N GLN A 180 -11.51 -1.45 -22.66
CA GLN A 180 -11.04 -0.07 -22.64
C GLN A 180 -12.21 0.88 -22.40
N LYS A 181 -12.10 1.74 -21.38
CA LYS A 181 -13.04 2.83 -21.09
C LYS A 181 -12.38 4.17 -21.39
N GLN A 182 -13.17 5.24 -21.30
CA GLN A 182 -12.72 6.60 -21.60
C GLN A 182 -11.56 7.07 -20.68
N HIS A 183 -11.51 6.58 -19.44
CA HIS A 183 -10.59 7.08 -18.42
C HIS A 183 -9.73 6.00 -17.76
N PHE A 184 -9.99 4.72 -18.06
CA PHE A 184 -9.27 3.59 -17.48
C PHE A 184 -9.44 2.36 -18.37
N GLU A 185 -8.58 1.39 -18.15
CA GLU A 185 -8.59 0.07 -18.75
C GLU A 185 -8.93 -0.97 -17.69
N ARG A 186 -9.77 -1.93 -18.05
CA ARG A 186 -10.18 -3.00 -17.14
C ARG A 186 -9.74 -4.34 -17.69
N TYR A 187 -8.95 -5.04 -16.90
CA TYR A 187 -8.46 -6.38 -17.16
C TYR A 187 -9.10 -7.35 -16.18
N VAL A 188 -9.59 -8.49 -16.67
CA VAL A 188 -10.00 -9.61 -15.82
C VAL A 188 -9.00 -10.73 -16.05
N VAL A 189 -8.26 -11.07 -15.00
CA VAL A 189 -7.16 -12.04 -15.06
C VAL A 189 -7.50 -13.21 -14.16
N ARG A 190 -7.18 -14.43 -14.62
CA ARG A 190 -7.26 -15.64 -13.82
C ARG A 190 -5.86 -15.99 -13.34
N PHE A 191 -5.68 -16.06 -12.03
CA PHE A 191 -4.48 -16.59 -11.41
C PHE A 191 -4.71 -18.03 -10.97
N LYS A 192 -3.71 -18.88 -11.18
CA LYS A 192 -3.70 -20.28 -10.76
C LYS A 192 -2.43 -20.58 -9.96
N HIS A 193 -2.60 -21.22 -8.81
CA HIS A 193 -1.52 -21.67 -7.94
C HIS A 193 -1.86 -23.03 -7.34
N ILE A 194 -1.04 -24.07 -7.55
CA ILE A 194 -1.18 -25.43 -6.95
C ILE A 194 -2.63 -25.97 -6.92
N GLY A 195 -3.42 -25.73 -7.98
CA GLY A 195 -4.81 -26.20 -8.11
C GLY A 195 -5.89 -25.24 -7.58
N GLU A 196 -5.52 -24.18 -6.86
CA GLU A 196 -6.42 -23.08 -6.50
C GLU A 196 -6.53 -22.06 -7.66
N ILE A 197 -7.73 -21.54 -7.87
CA ILE A 197 -8.04 -20.60 -8.96
C ILE A 197 -8.68 -19.35 -8.37
N HIS A 198 -8.04 -18.21 -8.61
CA HIS A 198 -8.52 -16.89 -8.20
C HIS A 198 -8.82 -16.04 -9.43
N LYS A 199 -9.92 -15.30 -9.38
CA LYS A 199 -10.24 -14.27 -10.38
C LYS A 199 -9.86 -12.92 -9.80
N LEU A 200 -9.01 -12.20 -10.52
CA LEU A 200 -8.60 -10.85 -10.21
C LEU A 200 -9.21 -9.90 -11.24
N VAL A 201 -9.72 -8.77 -10.78
CA VAL A 201 -10.13 -7.65 -11.63
C VAL A 201 -9.12 -6.53 -11.44
N THR A 202 -8.37 -6.22 -12.47
CA THR A 202 -7.42 -5.09 -12.46
C THR A 202 -8.04 -3.92 -13.22
N ALA A 203 -7.96 -2.73 -12.64
CA ALA A 203 -8.24 -1.48 -13.32
C ALA A 203 -6.95 -0.65 -13.37
N VAL A 204 -6.58 -0.18 -14.56
CA VAL A 204 -5.39 0.65 -14.81
C VAL A 204 -5.86 1.99 -15.36
#